data_AF-A0AAW6RZZ4-F1
#
_entry.id   AF-A0AAW6RZZ4-F1
#
_cell.length_a   1.000
_cell.length_b   1.000
_cell.length_c   1.000
_cell.angle_alpha   90.00
_cell.angle_beta   90.00
_cell.angle_gamma   90.00
#
_symmetry.space_group_name_H-M   'P 1'
#
loop_
_entity.id
_entity.type
_entity.pdbx_description
1 polymer ?
#
loop_
_entity_poly.entity_id
_entity_poly.type
_entity_poly.pdbx_seq_one_letter_code
_entity_poly.pdbx_strand_id
1 'polypeptide(L)'
;MARAVLADHVLFRECLFYLRKDLHEKNKRFPDNTSKQTFSCVCTTFHITKEWNLGEFSLTPSYDIHLPSAKKSLVSFIRNPNWINGSAFEHPLLFGEVLSCLISFISLLPTKSPRDSHYLDLKSLNEVTNSCLEDIAFTLPFIWAGTGAHKSRLEDDDEDKIIEELNELILILNSVEEKWYVFSLEVIRLVHLSLLVKRDDFGLAYLLLVSAIEAVAQKAISRNSVKESHQNEKEWEEKAVEDEKFKELLVEYKKSRGNNEYLSKRFTKFILKFCPPSDWEKIVPSRYDFFDREWNNFMQGSQHPSLMQIEEIEEILIKAYKYRSSFVHSAAQPPHQHPEASMNKFFEVIQNFNSETYETQISPTYELMLGIAKTSIIKWLRTKAKK
;
A
#
# COMPACT_ATOMS: atom_id res chain seq x y z
N MET A 1 13.69 -11.75 14.88
CA MET A 1 14.67 -12.86 14.95
C MET A 1 15.09 -13.23 13.53
N ALA A 2 16.32 -12.94 13.13
CA ALA A 2 16.84 -13.26 11.80
C ALA A 2 17.29 -14.74 11.74
N ARG A 3 16.70 -15.55 10.86
CA ARG A 3 17.13 -16.94 10.60
C ARG A 3 18.20 -16.95 9.50
N ALA A 4 18.94 -18.06 9.36
CA ALA A 4 19.72 -18.30 8.15
C ALA A 4 18.76 -18.41 6.95
N VAL A 5 18.92 -17.56 5.93
CA VAL A 5 18.11 -17.61 4.70
C VAL A 5 18.63 -18.77 3.85
N LEU A 6 18.09 -19.97 4.11
CA LEU A 6 18.43 -21.21 3.40
C LEU A 6 17.42 -21.58 2.30
N ALA A 7 16.44 -20.70 2.03
CA ALA A 7 15.32 -20.98 1.14
C ALA A 7 15.00 -19.73 0.29
N ASP A 8 14.45 -19.95 -0.91
CA ASP A 8 14.02 -18.90 -1.86
C ASP A 8 12.73 -18.17 -1.40
N HIS A 9 12.70 -17.74 -0.14
CA HIS A 9 11.66 -16.88 0.39
C HIS A 9 12.21 -15.96 1.48
N VAL A 10 11.67 -14.74 1.51
CA VAL A 10 11.91 -13.75 2.55
C VAL A 10 10.65 -13.64 3.40
N LEU A 11 10.78 -13.76 4.73
CA LEU A 11 9.66 -13.45 5.63
C LEU A 11 9.73 -11.97 5.93
N PHE A 12 8.72 -11.18 5.54
CA PHE A 12 8.76 -9.72 5.70
C PHE A 12 9.00 -9.27 7.16
N ARG A 13 8.63 -10.10 8.13
CA ARG A 13 8.93 -9.90 9.56
C ARG A 13 10.43 -9.76 9.86
N GLU A 14 11.29 -10.34 9.03
CA GLU A 14 12.75 -10.25 9.13
C GLU A 14 13.24 -8.87 8.69
N CYS A 15 12.55 -8.27 7.72
CA CYS A 15 12.86 -6.97 7.16
C CYS A 15 12.51 -5.83 8.13
N LEU A 16 11.48 -6.02 8.97
CA LEU A 16 10.92 -4.98 9.84
C LEU A 16 11.94 -4.20 10.67
N PHE A 17 13.11 -4.75 10.99
CA PHE A 17 14.07 -4.09 11.88
C PHE A 17 15.24 -3.44 11.14
N TYR A 18 15.26 -3.42 9.80
CA TYR A 18 16.40 -2.95 9.01
C TYR A 18 16.43 -1.43 8.78
N LEU A 19 15.26 -0.76 8.77
CA LEU A 19 15.19 0.69 8.53
C LEU A 19 15.69 1.53 9.72
N ARG A 20 15.53 1.01 10.96
CA ARG A 20 15.78 1.74 12.21
C ARG A 20 16.98 1.18 12.96
N LYS A 21 18.00 1.99 13.20
CA LYS A 21 19.23 1.59 13.92
C LYS A 21 18.94 0.99 15.29
N ASP A 22 18.10 1.65 16.10
CA ASP A 22 17.78 1.20 17.47
C ASP A 22 17.10 -0.18 17.49
N LEU A 23 16.18 -0.41 16.56
CA LEU A 23 15.50 -1.70 16.41
C LEU A 23 16.39 -2.76 15.79
N HIS A 24 17.24 -2.38 14.84
CA HIS A 24 18.22 -3.27 14.24
C HIS A 24 19.16 -3.80 15.31
N GLU A 25 19.81 -2.91 16.07
CA GLU A 25 20.73 -3.23 17.18
C GLU A 25 20.06 -4.11 18.25
N LYS A 26 18.83 -3.77 18.65
CA LYS A 26 18.04 -4.57 19.60
C LYS A 26 17.78 -6.00 19.12
N ASN A 27 17.70 -6.21 17.81
CA ASN A 27 17.34 -7.51 17.21
C ASN A 27 18.55 -8.25 16.59
N LYS A 28 19.76 -7.68 16.67
CA LYS A 28 20.98 -8.36 16.24
C LYS A 28 21.21 -9.62 17.06
N ARG A 29 21.51 -10.72 16.37
CA ARG A 29 21.84 -11.99 17.03
C ARG A 29 23.31 -12.08 17.40
N PHE A 30 24.17 -11.48 16.58
CA PHE A 30 25.61 -11.55 16.74
C PHE A 30 26.20 -10.16 16.61
N PRO A 31 26.93 -9.66 17.62
CA PRO A 31 27.68 -8.42 17.48
C PRO A 31 28.81 -8.64 16.49
N ASP A 32 28.68 -8.10 15.29
CA ASP A 32 29.76 -8.08 14.30
C ASP A 32 30.49 -6.73 14.37
N ASN A 33 31.79 -6.81 14.63
CA ASN A 33 32.68 -5.64 14.75
C ASN A 33 33.28 -5.21 13.40
N THR A 34 32.92 -5.87 12.29
CA THR A 34 33.41 -5.49 10.97
C THR A 34 32.52 -4.42 10.32
N SER A 35 33.02 -3.18 10.28
CA SER A 35 32.38 -2.08 9.55
C SER A 35 32.71 -2.18 8.06
N LYS A 36 32.06 -3.09 7.33
CA LYS A 36 32.13 -3.13 5.86
C LYS A 36 30.90 -2.44 5.29
N GLN A 37 31.09 -1.54 4.32
CA GLN A 37 29.98 -0.99 3.54
C GLN A 37 29.26 -2.14 2.83
N THR A 38 27.94 -2.24 3.02
CA THR A 38 27.11 -3.22 2.33
C THR A 38 26.25 -2.55 1.27
N PHE A 39 25.80 -3.36 0.31
CA PHE A 39 24.93 -2.93 -0.76
C PHE A 39 23.65 -3.76 -0.81
N SER A 40 22.60 -3.14 -1.32
CA SER A 40 21.36 -3.80 -1.68
C SER A 40 20.88 -3.24 -3.00
N CYS A 41 19.77 -3.72 -3.53
CA CYS A 41 19.22 -3.14 -4.75
C CYS A 41 17.71 -3.21 -4.77
N VAL A 42 17.13 -2.34 -5.59
CA VAL A 42 15.71 -2.28 -5.89
C VAL A 42 15.52 -2.24 -7.39
N CYS A 43 14.52 -2.97 -7.84
CA CYS A 43 14.03 -2.94 -9.21
C CYS A 43 12.74 -2.13 -9.23
N THR A 44 12.69 -1.08 -10.03
CA THR A 44 11.53 -0.19 -10.20
C THR A 44 10.90 -0.40 -11.58
N THR A 45 9.64 0.02 -11.75
CA THR A 45 9.04 0.14 -13.09
C THR A 45 9.24 1.53 -13.70
N PHE A 46 9.89 2.44 -12.97
CA PHE A 46 10.18 3.81 -13.39
C PHE A 46 11.67 4.16 -13.26
N HIS A 47 12.15 5.10 -14.05
CA HIS A 47 13.55 5.53 -14.02
C HIS A 47 13.84 6.40 -12.79
N ILE A 48 14.85 6.00 -12.04
CA ILE A 48 15.56 6.88 -11.11
C ILE A 48 16.65 7.57 -11.93
N THR A 49 16.49 8.87 -12.20
CA THR A 49 17.38 9.60 -13.12
C THR A 49 18.60 10.18 -12.42
N LYS A 50 18.50 10.41 -11.10
CA LYS A 50 19.55 10.99 -10.27
C LYS A 50 19.76 10.20 -8.98
N GLU A 51 20.89 10.42 -8.31
CA GLU A 51 21.13 9.80 -7.02
C GLU A 51 20.15 10.35 -5.98
N TRP A 52 19.46 9.45 -5.27
CA TRP A 52 18.60 9.81 -4.15
C TRP A 52 19.42 9.73 -2.86
N ASN A 53 19.74 10.87 -2.27
CA ASN A 53 20.40 10.92 -0.97
C ASN A 53 19.34 11.08 0.14
N LEU A 54 19.16 10.03 0.94
CA LEU A 54 18.14 9.94 1.99
C LEU A 54 18.77 9.99 3.40
N GLY A 55 19.92 10.68 3.50
CA GLY A 55 20.67 10.88 4.73
C GLY A 55 21.59 9.70 5.04
N GLU A 56 21.06 8.65 5.65
CA GLU A 56 21.84 7.49 6.14
C GLU A 56 22.16 6.48 5.03
N PHE A 57 21.52 6.61 3.86
CA PHE A 57 21.71 5.75 2.71
C PHE A 57 21.43 6.51 1.42
N SER A 58 21.90 5.97 0.30
CA SER A 58 21.62 6.52 -1.03
C SER A 58 21.25 5.46 -2.05
N LEU A 59 20.48 5.86 -3.07
CA LEU A 59 20.14 5.04 -4.21
C LEU A 59 20.79 5.60 -5.47
N THR A 60 21.42 4.75 -6.26
CA THR A 60 21.99 5.16 -7.55
C THR A 60 20.90 5.40 -8.59
N PRO A 61 21.22 6.18 -9.64
CA PRO A 61 20.47 6.14 -10.89
C PRO A 61 20.26 4.72 -11.39
N SER A 62 19.16 4.51 -12.11
CA SER A 62 18.79 3.19 -12.63
C SER A 62 19.69 2.75 -13.79
N TYR A 63 20.16 1.52 -13.72
CA TYR A 63 20.68 0.77 -14.86
C TYR A 63 19.49 0.27 -15.69
N ASP A 64 19.42 0.66 -16.97
CA ASP A 64 18.38 0.18 -17.90
C ASP A 64 18.84 -1.10 -18.60
N ILE A 65 18.21 -2.22 -18.27
CA ILE A 65 18.58 -3.55 -18.73
C ILE A 65 17.49 -4.08 -19.66
N HIS A 66 17.83 -4.22 -20.93
CA HIS A 66 16.93 -4.77 -21.95
C HIS A 66 16.94 -6.29 -21.91
N LEU A 67 15.76 -6.88 -21.82
CA LEU A 67 15.52 -8.32 -21.84
C LEU A 67 14.81 -8.72 -23.14
N PRO A 68 14.84 -10.02 -23.53
CA PRO A 68 14.10 -10.51 -24.69
C PRO A 68 12.59 -10.19 -24.62
N SER A 69 11.94 -10.18 -25.78
CA SER A 69 10.47 -9.99 -25.91
C SER A 69 9.95 -8.64 -25.43
N ALA A 70 10.65 -7.54 -25.77
CA ALA A 70 10.27 -6.17 -25.41
C ALA A 70 10.09 -5.96 -23.89
N LYS A 71 10.80 -6.74 -23.08
CA LYS A 71 10.87 -6.57 -21.64
C LYS A 71 12.10 -5.76 -21.27
N LYS A 72 12.02 -5.05 -20.15
CA LYS A 72 13.18 -4.44 -19.52
C LYS A 72 13.06 -4.48 -18.01
N SER A 73 14.17 -4.26 -17.34
CA SER A 73 14.23 -4.06 -15.89
C SER A 73 15.09 -2.85 -15.59
N LEU A 74 14.68 -2.08 -14.58
CA LEU A 74 15.41 -0.92 -14.10
C LEU A 74 15.96 -1.27 -12.72
N VAL A 75 17.28 -1.27 -12.57
CA VAL A 75 17.95 -1.69 -11.35
C VAL A 75 18.68 -0.49 -10.74
N SER A 76 18.42 -0.22 -9.46
CA SER A 76 19.15 0.80 -8.70
C SER A 76 19.80 0.16 -7.48
N PHE A 77 21.07 0.45 -7.27
CA PHE A 77 21.80 -0.02 -6.09
C PHE A 77 21.60 0.92 -4.93
N ILE A 78 21.58 0.35 -3.73
CA ILE A 78 21.46 1.03 -2.46
C ILE A 78 22.79 0.91 -1.75
N ARG A 79 23.37 2.05 -1.38
CA ARG A 79 24.42 2.10 -0.38
C ARG A 79 23.75 2.06 0.99
N ASN A 80 23.80 0.91 1.65
CA ASN A 80 23.08 0.72 2.92
C ASN A 80 23.65 1.59 4.05
N PRO A 81 22.84 1.87 5.09
CA PRO A 81 23.31 2.51 6.30
C PRO A 81 24.43 1.74 7.00
N ASN A 82 25.25 2.48 7.75
CA ASN A 82 26.42 1.94 8.44
C ASN A 82 26.12 0.91 9.54
N TRP A 83 24.87 0.81 10.01
CA TRP A 83 24.47 -0.19 11.00
C TRP A 83 24.18 -1.55 10.36
N ILE A 84 24.02 -1.60 9.03
CA ILE A 84 23.75 -2.83 8.27
C ILE A 84 25.08 -3.45 7.87
N ASN A 85 25.57 -4.33 8.74
CA ASN A 85 26.83 -5.03 8.56
C ASN A 85 26.53 -6.40 7.95
N GLY A 86 27.24 -6.75 6.87
CA GLY A 86 27.04 -8.03 6.22
C GLY A 86 27.62 -9.13 7.09
N SER A 87 26.77 -9.93 7.73
CA SER A 87 27.17 -11.14 8.45
C SER A 87 26.40 -12.34 7.91
N ALA A 88 26.86 -13.56 8.22
CA ALA A 88 26.21 -14.80 7.76
C ALA A 88 24.71 -14.92 8.12
N PHE A 89 24.24 -14.11 9.08
CA PHE A 89 22.85 -14.08 9.55
C PHE A 89 22.18 -12.71 9.39
N GLU A 90 22.91 -11.69 8.94
CA GLU A 90 22.38 -10.36 8.61
C GLU A 90 22.52 -10.14 7.12
N HIS A 91 21.45 -10.41 6.38
CA HIS A 91 21.43 -10.27 4.92
C HIS A 91 21.12 -8.82 4.55
N PRO A 92 22.06 -8.08 3.92
CA PRO A 92 21.84 -6.68 3.57
C PRO A 92 20.60 -6.48 2.70
N LEU A 93 20.27 -7.46 1.84
CA LEU A 93 19.09 -7.47 0.96
C LEU A 93 17.77 -7.18 1.68
N LEU A 94 17.65 -7.52 2.97
CA LEU A 94 16.44 -7.28 3.74
C LEU A 94 16.15 -5.78 3.89
N PHE A 95 17.18 -4.93 3.87
CA PHE A 95 17.01 -3.48 3.77
C PHE A 95 16.41 -3.09 2.42
N GLY A 96 16.92 -3.65 1.32
CA GLY A 96 16.36 -3.48 -0.02
C GLY A 96 14.88 -3.87 -0.08
N GLU A 97 14.48 -4.95 0.59
CA GLU A 97 13.09 -5.39 0.63
C GLU A 97 12.18 -4.38 1.36
N VAL A 98 12.59 -3.86 2.53
CA VAL A 98 11.82 -2.79 3.21
C VAL A 98 11.75 -1.55 2.34
N LEU A 99 12.88 -1.13 1.78
CA LEU A 99 12.95 0.09 1.00
C LEU A 99 12.10 -0.02 -0.28
N SER A 100 12.10 -1.19 -0.94
CA SER A 100 11.23 -1.46 -2.08
C SER A 100 9.75 -1.28 -1.74
N CYS A 101 9.36 -1.70 -0.53
CA CYS A 101 8.00 -1.55 -0.02
C CYS A 101 7.64 -0.07 0.19
N LEU A 102 8.55 0.72 0.76
CA LEU A 102 8.34 2.15 0.98
C LEU A 102 8.29 2.93 -0.34
N ILE A 103 9.23 2.68 -1.26
CA ILE A 103 9.25 3.30 -2.59
C ILE A 103 7.97 2.98 -3.34
N SER A 104 7.54 1.71 -3.33
CA SER A 104 6.30 1.30 -3.99
C SER A 104 5.07 1.97 -3.38
N PHE A 105 5.02 2.11 -2.05
CA PHE A 105 3.93 2.78 -1.35
C PHE A 105 3.86 4.29 -1.62
N ILE A 106 4.99 4.98 -1.76
CA ILE A 106 5.03 6.41 -2.07
C ILE A 106 4.73 6.70 -3.54
N SER A 107 5.43 6.00 -4.44
CA SER A 107 5.28 6.16 -5.88
C SER A 107 3.96 5.59 -6.42
N LEU A 108 3.30 4.71 -5.66
CA LEU A 108 2.15 3.91 -6.11
C LEU A 108 2.48 3.03 -7.33
N LEU A 109 3.77 2.74 -7.55
CA LEU A 109 4.28 1.93 -8.65
C LEU A 109 4.95 0.66 -8.11
N PRO A 110 4.89 -0.47 -8.84
CA PRO A 110 5.58 -1.69 -8.42
C PRO A 110 7.09 -1.46 -8.26
N THR A 111 7.63 -1.87 -7.11
CA THR A 111 9.07 -1.90 -6.83
C THR A 111 9.39 -3.19 -6.11
N LYS A 112 10.56 -3.81 -6.30
CA LYS A 112 10.89 -5.08 -5.64
C LYS A 112 12.40 -5.23 -5.44
N SER A 113 12.83 -5.90 -4.38
CA SER A 113 14.23 -6.26 -4.18
C SER A 113 14.46 -7.72 -4.60
N PRO A 114 15.64 -8.10 -5.15
CA PRO A 114 15.95 -9.49 -5.38
C PRO A 114 16.00 -10.27 -4.07
N ARG A 115 15.69 -11.56 -4.16
CA ARG A 115 15.68 -12.48 -3.01
C ARG A 115 17.05 -13.08 -2.72
N ASP A 116 17.91 -13.10 -3.72
CA ASP A 116 19.26 -13.64 -3.65
C ASP A 116 20.28 -12.50 -3.51
N SER A 117 21.30 -12.72 -2.68
CA SER A 117 22.37 -11.78 -2.37
C SER A 117 23.75 -12.26 -2.82
N HIS A 118 23.86 -13.40 -3.51
CA HIS A 118 25.14 -13.90 -4.02
C HIS A 118 25.90 -12.85 -4.84
N TYR A 119 25.18 -11.97 -5.53
CA TYR A 119 25.72 -10.91 -6.38
C TYR A 119 25.96 -9.57 -5.66
N LEU A 120 25.60 -9.47 -4.36
CA LEU A 120 25.61 -8.23 -3.57
C LEU A 120 26.79 -8.13 -2.58
N ASP A 121 27.69 -9.13 -2.53
CA ASP A 121 28.96 -9.03 -1.79
C ASP A 121 30.01 -8.21 -2.57
N LEU A 122 29.66 -6.95 -2.83
CA LEU A 122 30.49 -6.00 -3.57
C LEU A 122 31.37 -5.22 -2.60
N LYS A 123 32.64 -4.98 -2.95
CA LYS A 123 33.47 -3.99 -2.22
C LYS A 123 33.14 -2.57 -2.67
N SER A 124 32.78 -2.41 -3.95
CA SER A 124 32.35 -1.15 -4.52
C SER A 124 31.39 -1.37 -5.70
N LEU A 125 30.59 -0.35 -6.02
CA LEU A 125 29.69 -0.39 -7.17
C LEU A 125 30.41 -0.47 -8.54
N ASN A 126 31.72 -0.19 -8.57
CA ASN A 126 32.53 -0.37 -9.78
C ASN A 126 32.79 -1.85 -10.11
N GLU A 127 32.52 -2.77 -9.17
CA GLU A 127 32.67 -4.22 -9.36
C GLU A 127 31.40 -4.89 -9.91
N VAL A 128 30.33 -4.11 -10.15
CA VAL A 128 29.08 -4.63 -10.72
C VAL A 128 29.33 -5.12 -12.15
N THR A 129 29.14 -6.42 -12.38
CA THR A 129 29.30 -7.05 -13.70
C THR A 129 27.97 -7.11 -14.45
N ASN A 130 28.03 -7.24 -15.78
CA ASN A 130 26.83 -7.44 -16.60
C ASN A 130 26.06 -8.71 -16.21
N SER A 131 26.75 -9.80 -15.87
CA SER A 131 26.10 -11.04 -15.40
C SER A 131 25.30 -10.81 -14.12
N CYS A 132 25.84 -10.02 -13.17
CA CYS A 132 25.12 -9.64 -11.95
C CYS A 132 23.85 -8.83 -12.28
N LEU A 133 23.95 -7.86 -13.20
CA LEU A 133 22.81 -7.07 -13.66
C LEU A 133 21.74 -7.94 -14.34
N GLU A 134 22.14 -8.87 -15.22
CA GLU A 134 21.24 -9.80 -15.90
C GLU A 134 20.47 -10.68 -14.92
N ASP A 135 21.12 -11.22 -13.89
CA ASP A 135 20.47 -12.03 -12.86
C ASP A 135 19.46 -11.20 -12.05
N ILE A 136 19.83 -9.98 -11.65
CA ILE A 136 18.95 -9.09 -10.89
C ILE A 136 17.74 -8.65 -11.73
N ALA A 137 17.92 -8.45 -13.05
CA ALA A 137 16.88 -7.97 -13.95
C ALA A 137 15.62 -8.86 -14.01
N PHE A 138 15.74 -10.15 -13.67
CA PHE A 138 14.60 -11.06 -13.58
C PHE A 138 13.68 -10.82 -12.37
N THR A 139 14.09 -9.97 -11.43
CA THR A 139 13.32 -9.67 -10.21
C THR A 139 11.98 -9.01 -10.49
N LEU A 140 11.99 -8.01 -11.38
CA LEU A 140 10.81 -7.22 -11.76
C LEU A 140 10.90 -6.74 -13.23
N PRO A 141 10.76 -7.65 -14.21
CA PRO A 141 10.69 -7.26 -15.61
C PRO A 141 9.29 -6.73 -15.96
N PHE A 142 9.26 -5.70 -16.81
CA PHE A 142 8.02 -5.14 -17.36
C PHE A 142 8.12 -4.93 -18.87
N ILE A 143 6.97 -4.89 -19.55
CA ILE A 143 6.90 -4.64 -20.99
C ILE A 143 7.09 -3.14 -21.21
N TRP A 144 8.03 -2.75 -22.07
CA TRP A 144 8.30 -1.33 -22.36
C TRP A 144 7.77 -0.88 -23.73
N ALA A 145 7.40 -1.81 -24.61
CA ALA A 145 6.83 -1.51 -25.92
C ALA A 145 5.73 -2.51 -26.30
N GLY A 146 4.69 -2.02 -26.99
CA GLY A 146 3.54 -2.82 -27.43
C GLY A 146 2.34 -2.78 -26.48
N THR A 147 1.39 -3.69 -26.65
CA THR A 147 0.19 -3.79 -25.82
C THR A 147 0.56 -4.11 -24.38
N GLY A 148 0.03 -3.32 -23.43
CA GLY A 148 0.38 -3.46 -22.01
C GLY A 148 1.74 -2.87 -21.63
N ALA A 149 2.36 -2.07 -22.51
CA ALA A 149 3.59 -1.37 -22.20
C ALA A 149 3.39 -0.37 -21.04
N HIS A 150 4.38 -0.33 -20.15
CA HIS A 150 4.42 0.58 -19.02
C HIS A 150 5.24 1.83 -19.35
N LYS A 151 4.69 3.02 -19.06
CA LYS A 151 5.42 4.28 -19.15
C LYS A 151 6.39 4.36 -17.97
N SER A 152 7.68 4.13 -18.23
CA SER A 152 8.72 4.13 -17.19
C SER A 152 9.30 5.51 -16.88
N ARG A 153 9.08 6.51 -17.73
CA ARG A 153 9.61 7.86 -17.51
C ARG A 153 8.68 8.65 -16.58
N LEU A 154 9.23 9.08 -15.44
CA LEU A 154 8.62 10.09 -14.58
C LEU A 154 8.83 11.48 -15.18
N GLU A 155 7.95 12.42 -14.84
CA GLU A 155 8.23 13.84 -15.04
C GLU A 155 9.24 14.30 -13.97
N ASP A 156 10.08 15.28 -14.28
CA ASP A 156 11.20 15.66 -13.38
C ASP A 156 10.68 16.10 -11.99
N ASP A 157 9.56 16.84 -11.95
CA ASP A 157 8.90 17.27 -10.72
C ASP A 157 8.31 16.09 -9.92
N ASP A 158 7.93 14.99 -10.58
CA ASP A 158 7.39 13.79 -9.90
C ASP A 158 8.49 13.03 -9.16
N GLU A 159 9.70 12.94 -9.73
CA GLU A 159 10.83 12.27 -9.06
C GLU A 159 11.22 13.01 -7.78
N ASP A 160 11.30 14.34 -7.82
CA ASP A 160 11.59 15.15 -6.62
C ASP A 160 10.52 15.03 -5.54
N LYS A 161 9.25 15.01 -5.94
CA LYS A 161 8.14 14.78 -5.01
C LYS A 161 8.21 13.40 -4.37
N ILE A 162 8.56 12.35 -5.12
CA ILE A 162 8.75 10.99 -4.57
C ILE A 162 9.88 10.99 -3.53
N ILE A 163 11.01 11.66 -3.80
CA ILE A 163 12.14 11.75 -2.87
C ILE A 163 11.70 12.47 -1.58
N GLU A 164 10.99 13.59 -1.69
CA GLU A 164 10.49 14.35 -0.53
C GLU A 164 9.50 13.52 0.30
N GLU A 165 8.48 12.93 -0.32
CA GLU A 165 7.48 12.11 0.36
C GLU A 165 8.09 10.85 1.01
N LEU A 166 9.09 10.23 0.36
CA LEU A 166 9.82 9.08 0.91
C LEU A 166 10.65 9.47 2.13
N ASN A 167 11.38 10.58 2.05
CA ASN A 167 12.11 11.12 3.20
C ASN A 167 11.18 11.41 4.37
N GLU A 168 10.05 12.07 4.11
CA GLU A 168 9.06 12.36 5.15
C GLU A 168 8.51 11.07 5.80
N LEU A 169 8.17 10.06 5.00
CA LEU A 169 7.69 8.78 5.53
C LEU A 169 8.74 8.09 6.40
N ILE A 170 10.01 8.09 6.00
CA ILE A 170 11.10 7.52 6.79
C ILE A 170 11.24 8.25 8.12
N LEU A 171 11.19 9.59 8.12
CA LEU A 171 11.24 10.40 9.35
C LEU A 171 10.07 10.09 10.28
N ILE A 172 8.86 9.99 9.74
CA ILE A 172 7.67 9.61 10.51
C ILE A 172 7.87 8.23 11.13
N LEU A 173 8.30 7.22 10.36
CA LEU A 173 8.53 5.86 10.83
C LEU A 173 9.62 5.79 11.92
N ASN A 174 10.64 6.65 11.85
CA ASN A 174 11.67 6.76 12.87
C ASN A 174 11.15 7.39 14.18
N SER A 175 10.17 8.28 14.10
CA SER A 175 9.63 9.03 15.26
C SER A 175 8.55 8.30 16.05
N VAL A 176 7.88 7.29 15.47
CA VAL A 176 6.78 6.56 16.12
C VAL A 176 7.30 5.48 17.08
N GLU A 177 6.45 5.04 18.02
CA GLU A 177 6.74 3.89 18.88
C GLU A 177 6.88 2.58 18.07
N GLU A 178 7.72 1.65 18.57
CA GLU A 178 7.99 0.35 17.92
C GLU A 178 6.72 -0.40 17.49
N LYS A 179 5.67 -0.41 18.33
CA LYS A 179 4.40 -1.07 18.00
C LYS A 179 3.71 -0.47 16.76
N TRP A 180 3.79 0.85 16.61
CA TRP A 180 3.16 1.55 15.48
C TRP A 180 4.05 1.47 14.24
N TYR A 181 5.37 1.52 14.43
CA TYR A 181 6.34 1.28 13.36
C TYR A 181 6.13 -0.09 12.71
N VAL A 182 6.12 -1.17 13.50
CA VAL A 182 5.92 -2.55 13.01
C VAL A 182 4.59 -2.67 12.28
N PHE A 183 3.50 -2.23 12.91
CA PHE A 183 2.17 -2.29 12.32
C PHE A 183 2.07 -1.50 11.01
N SER A 184 2.66 -0.31 10.94
CA SER A 184 2.66 0.51 9.73
C SER A 184 3.41 -0.16 8.59
N LEU A 185 4.58 -0.76 8.85
CA LEU A 185 5.33 -1.48 7.81
C LEU A 185 4.54 -2.69 7.29
N GLU A 186 3.84 -3.43 8.15
CA GLU A 186 2.99 -4.54 7.74
C GLU A 186 1.81 -4.09 6.85
N VAL A 187 1.20 -2.95 7.18
CA VAL A 187 0.13 -2.36 6.36
C VAL A 187 0.67 -1.83 5.03
N ILE A 188 1.79 -1.11 5.04
CA ILE A 188 2.47 -0.64 3.83
C ILE A 188 2.82 -1.85 2.95
N ARG A 189 3.22 -2.97 3.54
CA ARG A 189 3.47 -4.22 2.82
C ARG A 189 2.22 -4.78 2.14
N LEU A 190 1.04 -4.69 2.74
CA LEU A 190 -0.19 -5.10 2.07
C LEU A 190 -0.48 -4.25 0.82
N VAL A 191 -0.27 -2.94 0.89
CA VAL A 191 -0.38 -2.05 -0.28
C VAL A 191 0.65 -2.42 -1.34
N HIS A 192 1.91 -2.62 -0.94
CA HIS A 192 2.98 -3.04 -1.83
C HIS A 192 2.69 -4.37 -2.54
N LEU A 193 2.22 -5.38 -1.81
CA LEU A 193 1.82 -6.66 -2.40
C LEU A 193 0.65 -6.51 -3.38
N SER A 194 -0.29 -5.60 -3.09
CA SER A 194 -1.39 -5.31 -4.02
C SER A 194 -0.85 -4.82 -5.38
N LEU A 195 0.16 -3.94 -5.37
CA LEU A 195 0.77 -3.40 -6.59
C LEU A 195 1.50 -4.50 -7.37
N LEU A 196 2.23 -5.38 -6.68
CA LEU A 196 2.96 -6.48 -7.32
C LEU A 196 2.04 -7.52 -7.96
N VAL A 197 0.88 -7.78 -7.37
CA VAL A 197 -0.05 -8.83 -7.81
C VAL A 197 -1.08 -8.33 -8.82
N LYS A 198 -1.34 -7.01 -8.92
CA LYS A 198 -2.38 -6.40 -9.79
C LYS A 198 -2.43 -7.00 -11.21
N ARG A 199 -1.26 -7.20 -11.83
CA ARG A 199 -1.15 -7.73 -13.19
C ARG A 199 -1.60 -9.19 -13.30
N ASP A 200 -1.29 -9.99 -12.28
CA ASP A 200 -1.44 -11.44 -12.32
C ASP A 200 -2.80 -11.88 -11.72
N ASP A 201 -3.30 -11.17 -10.71
CA ASP A 201 -4.62 -11.37 -10.10
C ASP A 201 -5.18 -10.05 -9.55
N PHE A 202 -6.11 -9.45 -10.29
CA PHE A 202 -6.71 -8.18 -9.90
C PHE A 202 -7.56 -8.29 -8.62
N GLY A 203 -8.31 -9.38 -8.44
CA GLY A 203 -9.17 -9.56 -7.27
C GLY A 203 -8.35 -9.68 -5.99
N LEU A 204 -7.26 -10.44 -6.03
CA LEU A 204 -6.32 -10.53 -4.91
C LEU A 204 -5.63 -9.19 -4.64
N ALA A 205 -5.23 -8.45 -5.68
CA ALA A 205 -4.67 -7.11 -5.50
C ALA A 205 -5.67 -6.17 -4.82
N TYR A 206 -6.93 -6.14 -5.29
CA TYR A 206 -7.97 -5.31 -4.68
C TYR A 206 -8.26 -5.72 -3.22
N LEU A 207 -8.31 -7.03 -2.94
CA LEU A 207 -8.44 -7.57 -1.58
C LEU A 207 -7.34 -7.04 -0.65
N LEU A 208 -6.07 -7.13 -1.07
CA LEU A 208 -4.92 -6.72 -0.28
C LEU A 208 -4.96 -5.22 0.02
N LEU A 209 -5.30 -4.41 -0.98
CA LEU A 209 -5.41 -2.96 -0.86
C LEU A 209 -6.51 -2.54 0.14
N VAL A 210 -7.72 -3.08 -0.02
CA VAL A 210 -8.83 -2.79 0.91
C VAL A 210 -8.51 -3.29 2.32
N SER A 211 -7.85 -4.45 2.43
CA SER A 211 -7.43 -5.01 3.73
C SER A 211 -6.39 -4.14 4.44
N ALA A 212 -5.49 -3.48 3.70
CA ALA A 212 -4.53 -2.53 4.26
C ALA A 212 -5.25 -1.35 4.94
N ILE A 213 -6.22 -0.74 4.24
CA ILE A 213 -7.03 0.36 4.78
C ILE A 213 -7.86 -0.12 5.98
N GLU A 214 -8.50 -1.28 5.86
CA GLU A 214 -9.29 -1.89 6.94
C GLU A 214 -8.46 -2.07 8.21
N ALA A 215 -7.25 -2.63 8.10
CA ALA A 215 -6.38 -2.88 9.25
C ALA A 215 -6.11 -1.58 10.04
N VAL A 216 -5.84 -0.47 9.34
CA VAL A 216 -5.61 0.83 9.98
C VAL A 216 -6.91 1.43 10.51
N ALA A 217 -8.01 1.34 9.76
CA ALA A 217 -9.33 1.78 10.22
C ALA A 217 -9.72 1.11 11.54
N GLN A 218 -9.39 -0.17 11.69
CA GLN A 218 -9.61 -0.94 12.91
C GLN A 218 -8.71 -0.51 14.10
N LYS A 219 -7.66 0.26 13.90
CA LYS A 219 -6.86 0.86 14.99
C LYS A 219 -7.21 2.34 15.20
N ALA A 220 -7.60 3.04 14.14
CA ALA A 220 -7.82 4.47 14.13
C ALA A 220 -9.21 4.88 14.64
N ILE A 221 -10.24 4.11 14.32
CA ILE A 221 -11.65 4.43 14.63
C ILE A 221 -12.13 3.47 15.70
N SER A 222 -12.50 3.95 16.89
CA SER A 222 -12.99 3.05 17.95
C SER A 222 -14.35 2.46 17.56
N ARG A 223 -14.60 1.20 17.96
CA ARG A 223 -15.90 0.55 17.71
C ARG A 223 -17.07 1.32 18.32
N ASN A 224 -16.87 1.89 19.51
CA ASN A 224 -17.90 2.70 20.17
C ASN A 224 -18.26 3.98 19.39
N SER A 225 -17.34 4.52 18.59
CA SER A 225 -17.60 5.73 17.80
C SER A 225 -18.49 5.52 16.56
N VAL A 226 -18.80 4.27 16.22
CA VAL A 226 -19.68 3.89 15.10
C VAL A 226 -20.81 2.97 15.52
N LYS A 227 -20.86 2.63 16.81
CA LYS A 227 -21.94 1.83 17.38
C LYS A 227 -23.16 2.74 17.42
N GLU A 228 -24.12 2.47 16.56
CA GLU A 228 -25.44 3.09 16.70
C GLU A 228 -26.03 2.63 18.04
N SER A 229 -26.87 3.44 18.69
CA SER A 229 -27.69 2.98 19.80
C SER A 229 -29.07 2.63 19.28
N HIS A 230 -29.72 1.59 19.82
CA HIS A 230 -31.13 1.38 19.52
C HIS A 230 -31.93 2.55 20.13
N GLN A 231 -33.01 3.00 19.48
CA GLN A 231 -33.81 4.13 19.96
C GLN A 231 -34.30 3.91 21.40
N ASN A 232 -34.67 2.66 21.70
CA ASN A 232 -35.18 2.24 23.01
C ASN A 232 -34.08 1.73 23.96
N GLU A 233 -32.78 1.87 23.61
CA GLU A 233 -31.69 1.31 24.41
C GLU A 233 -31.62 1.95 25.81
N LYS A 234 -31.99 3.23 25.93
CA LYS A 234 -32.13 3.90 27.24
C LYS A 234 -33.26 3.31 28.08
N GLU A 235 -34.43 3.10 27.49
CA GLU A 235 -35.55 2.45 28.18
C GLU A 235 -35.21 1.01 28.59
N TRP A 236 -34.43 0.30 27.77
CA TRP A 236 -33.95 -1.04 28.10
C TRP A 236 -32.92 -1.02 29.22
N GLU A 237 -32.02 -0.03 29.24
CA GLU A 237 -31.07 0.16 30.34
C GLU A 237 -31.79 0.43 31.66
N GLU A 238 -32.86 1.24 31.65
CA GLU A 238 -33.71 1.50 32.82
C GLU A 238 -34.41 0.22 33.30
N LYS A 239 -35.02 -0.55 32.39
CA LYS A 239 -35.65 -1.84 32.74
C LYS A 239 -34.67 -2.89 33.26
N ALA A 240 -33.42 -2.87 32.78
CA ALA A 240 -32.37 -3.78 33.22
C ALA A 240 -31.84 -3.48 34.63
N VAL A 241 -32.19 -2.33 35.23
CA VAL A 241 -31.89 -2.05 36.65
C VAL A 241 -32.77 -2.89 37.57
N GLU A 242 -34.02 -3.13 37.17
CA GLU A 242 -35.03 -3.78 38.00
C GLU A 242 -35.16 -5.28 37.74
N ASP A 243 -34.78 -5.76 36.53
CA ASP A 243 -34.88 -7.17 36.13
C ASP A 243 -33.50 -7.75 35.76
N GLU A 244 -32.98 -8.64 36.59
CA GLU A 244 -31.69 -9.31 36.38
C GLU A 244 -31.66 -10.20 35.13
N LYS A 245 -32.76 -10.87 34.78
CA LYS A 245 -32.83 -11.70 33.57
C LYS A 245 -32.85 -10.83 32.33
N PHE A 246 -33.54 -9.70 32.39
CA PHE A 246 -33.55 -8.73 31.31
C PHE A 246 -32.17 -8.08 31.13
N LYS A 247 -31.43 -7.84 32.22
CA LYS A 247 -30.05 -7.36 32.18
C LYS A 247 -29.12 -8.32 31.44
N GLU A 248 -29.21 -9.63 31.70
CA GLU A 248 -28.43 -10.64 30.96
C GLU A 248 -28.76 -10.62 29.46
N LEU A 249 -30.05 -10.55 29.11
CA LEU A 249 -30.53 -10.41 27.73
C LEU A 249 -30.00 -9.15 27.04
N LEU A 250 -30.01 -8.00 27.73
CA LEU A 250 -29.51 -6.73 27.20
C LEU A 250 -27.99 -6.77 27.00
N VAL A 251 -27.26 -7.43 27.91
CA VAL A 251 -25.80 -7.65 27.76
C VAL A 251 -25.51 -8.51 26.54
N GLU A 252 -26.24 -9.62 26.36
CA GLU A 252 -26.04 -10.50 25.21
C GLU A 252 -26.48 -9.82 23.90
N TYR A 253 -27.55 -9.03 23.89
CA TYR A 253 -27.92 -8.18 22.75
C TYR A 253 -26.80 -7.18 22.39
N LYS A 254 -26.27 -6.45 23.38
CA LYS A 254 -25.17 -5.49 23.17
C LYS A 254 -23.90 -6.18 22.65
N LYS A 255 -23.69 -7.44 23.03
CA LYS A 255 -22.55 -8.27 22.63
C LYS A 255 -22.74 -8.86 21.23
N SER A 256 -23.93 -9.39 20.90
CA SER A 256 -24.24 -10.01 19.60
C SER A 256 -24.22 -8.98 18.47
N ARG A 257 -24.83 -7.80 18.70
CA ARG A 257 -24.72 -6.60 17.86
C ARG A 257 -23.28 -6.20 17.56
N GLY A 258 -22.37 -6.65 18.41
CA GLY A 258 -20.97 -6.36 18.35
C GLY A 258 -20.12 -7.16 17.37
N ASN A 259 -20.57 -8.35 17.00
CA ASN A 259 -19.76 -9.28 16.23
C ASN A 259 -19.87 -8.94 14.74
N ASN A 260 -18.86 -8.24 14.23
CA ASN A 260 -18.59 -7.97 12.81
C ASN A 260 -19.42 -6.87 12.10
N GLU A 261 -20.48 -6.32 12.68
CA GLU A 261 -21.34 -5.33 12.00
C GLU A 261 -20.69 -3.96 11.74
N TYR A 262 -19.57 -3.65 12.40
CA TYR A 262 -19.00 -2.29 12.38
C TYR A 262 -17.72 -2.14 11.55
N LEU A 263 -17.23 -3.20 10.92
CA LEU A 263 -15.98 -3.11 10.14
C LEU A 263 -16.13 -2.16 8.95
N SER A 264 -17.20 -2.31 8.17
CA SER A 264 -17.52 -1.43 7.04
C SER A 264 -17.68 0.03 7.49
N LYS A 265 -18.42 0.29 8.58
CA LYS A 265 -18.60 1.65 9.11
C LYS A 265 -17.29 2.28 9.56
N ARG A 266 -16.38 1.52 10.18
CA ARG A 266 -15.05 2.00 10.58
C ARG A 266 -14.18 2.29 9.37
N PHE A 267 -14.23 1.43 8.34
CA PHE A 267 -13.55 1.62 7.07
C PHE A 267 -13.96 2.93 6.41
N THR A 268 -15.27 3.14 6.20
CA THR A 268 -15.80 4.38 5.61
C THR A 268 -15.44 5.61 6.44
N LYS A 269 -15.68 5.57 7.76
CA LYS A 269 -15.35 6.68 8.67
C LYS A 269 -13.85 7.01 8.71
N PHE A 270 -12.99 6.01 8.56
CA PHE A 270 -11.54 6.20 8.49
C PHE A 270 -11.15 6.96 7.22
N ILE A 271 -11.64 6.53 6.06
CA ILE A 271 -11.39 7.19 4.78
C ILE A 271 -11.89 8.64 4.83
N LEU A 272 -13.14 8.87 5.23
CA LEU A 272 -13.70 10.22 5.30
C LEU A 272 -12.94 11.15 6.26
N LYS A 273 -12.37 10.59 7.34
CA LYS A 273 -11.59 11.37 8.32
C LYS A 273 -10.18 11.70 7.83
N PHE A 274 -9.49 10.74 7.21
CA PHE A 274 -8.06 10.87 6.89
C PHE A 274 -7.78 11.12 5.41
N CYS A 275 -8.75 10.92 4.51
CA CYS A 275 -8.67 11.23 3.09
C CYS A 275 -10.08 11.59 2.58
N PRO A 276 -10.64 12.74 3.01
CA PRO A 276 -11.96 13.16 2.57
C PRO A 276 -12.03 13.33 1.04
N PRO A 277 -13.23 13.22 0.42
CA PRO A 277 -13.40 13.34 -1.03
C PRO A 277 -12.83 14.63 -1.63
N SER A 278 -12.78 15.71 -0.86
CA SER A 278 -12.16 16.98 -1.24
C SER A 278 -10.67 16.86 -1.61
N ASP A 279 -9.98 15.84 -1.10
CA ASP A 279 -8.56 15.62 -1.37
C ASP A 279 -8.32 14.73 -2.59
N TRP A 280 -9.35 14.03 -3.10
CA TRP A 280 -9.17 12.96 -4.09
C TRP A 280 -8.67 13.46 -5.44
N GLU A 281 -8.98 14.70 -5.79
CA GLU A 281 -8.45 15.36 -6.99
C GLU A 281 -6.92 15.42 -7.03
N LYS A 282 -6.28 15.53 -5.86
CA LYS A 282 -4.82 15.70 -5.74
C LYS A 282 -4.06 14.37 -5.63
N ILE A 283 -4.77 13.25 -5.40
CA ILE A 283 -4.16 11.94 -5.14
C ILE A 283 -4.13 11.03 -6.35
N VAL A 284 -4.97 11.28 -7.38
CA VAL A 284 -5.01 10.49 -8.62
C VAL A 284 -4.62 11.39 -9.80
N PRO A 285 -3.42 11.23 -10.38
CA PRO A 285 -3.07 11.92 -11.63
C PRO A 285 -3.99 11.42 -12.75
N SER A 286 -4.49 12.32 -13.58
CA SER A 286 -5.24 11.89 -14.76
C SER A 286 -4.28 11.23 -15.74
N ARG A 287 -4.60 10.03 -16.21
CA ARG A 287 -3.79 9.39 -17.27
C ARG A 287 -3.93 10.13 -18.60
N TYR A 288 -5.02 10.88 -18.78
CA TYR A 288 -5.29 11.63 -20.00
C TYR A 288 -5.93 12.99 -19.67
N ASP A 289 -5.12 14.03 -19.56
CA ASP A 289 -5.56 15.41 -19.26
C ASP A 289 -6.66 15.92 -20.21
N PHE A 290 -6.70 15.41 -21.45
CA PHE A 290 -7.71 15.75 -22.45
C PHE A 290 -9.12 15.20 -22.10
N PHE A 291 -9.20 14.02 -21.46
CA PHE A 291 -10.48 13.41 -21.06
C PHE A 291 -11.06 14.02 -19.78
N ASP A 292 -10.22 14.65 -18.95
CA ASP A 292 -10.64 15.22 -17.66
C ASP A 292 -11.63 16.38 -17.80
N ARG A 293 -11.61 17.17 -18.90
CA ARG A 293 -12.42 18.39 -19.03
C ARG A 293 -13.61 18.31 -20.00
N GLU A 294 -13.46 17.73 -21.18
CA GLU A 294 -14.53 17.74 -22.20
C GLU A 294 -15.35 16.45 -22.23
N TRP A 295 -14.72 15.28 -21.98
CA TRP A 295 -15.40 13.98 -22.04
C TRP A 295 -16.24 13.68 -20.79
N ASN A 296 -15.73 14.02 -19.59
CA ASN A 296 -16.46 13.85 -18.33
C ASN A 296 -17.76 14.67 -18.26
N ASN A 297 -17.75 15.89 -18.78
CA ASN A 297 -18.94 16.75 -18.82
C ASN A 297 -19.99 16.27 -19.83
N PHE A 298 -19.55 15.66 -20.95
CA PHE A 298 -20.43 15.24 -22.04
C PHE A 298 -21.11 13.87 -21.79
N MET A 299 -20.46 12.94 -21.08
CA MET A 299 -20.98 11.57 -20.87
C MET A 299 -21.34 11.21 -19.41
N GLN A 300 -20.76 11.86 -18.39
CA GLN A 300 -20.82 11.37 -16.99
C GLN A 300 -20.82 12.48 -15.93
N GLY A 301 -21.48 13.62 -16.19
CA GLY A 301 -21.45 14.86 -15.38
C GLY A 301 -21.83 14.77 -13.88
N SER A 302 -22.08 13.58 -13.33
CA SER A 302 -22.42 13.32 -11.92
C SER A 302 -21.40 12.48 -11.14
N GLN A 303 -20.31 12.02 -11.76
CA GLN A 303 -19.39 11.05 -11.15
C GLN A 303 -18.02 11.64 -10.81
N HIS A 304 -18.05 12.87 -10.32
CA HIS A 304 -16.89 13.54 -9.76
C HIS A 304 -17.04 13.63 -8.25
N PRO A 305 -16.05 13.22 -7.43
CA PRO A 305 -16.20 13.18 -5.97
C PRO A 305 -16.62 14.52 -5.34
N SER A 306 -16.22 15.66 -5.92
CA SER A 306 -16.61 17.00 -5.46
C SER A 306 -18.06 17.40 -5.78
N LEU A 307 -18.73 16.68 -6.67
CA LEU A 307 -20.12 16.92 -7.08
C LEU A 307 -21.10 15.94 -6.43
N MET A 308 -20.60 14.89 -5.78
CA MET A 308 -21.41 13.85 -5.14
C MET A 308 -21.77 14.22 -3.70
N GLN A 309 -22.94 13.77 -3.26
CA GLN A 309 -23.32 13.87 -1.84
C GLN A 309 -22.49 12.89 -1.01
N ILE A 310 -22.29 13.21 0.28
CA ILE A 310 -21.45 12.39 1.15
C ILE A 310 -22.04 10.99 1.34
N GLU A 311 -23.37 10.88 1.37
CA GLU A 311 -24.10 9.62 1.49
C GLU A 311 -23.83 8.69 0.31
N GLU A 312 -23.76 9.24 -0.91
CA GLU A 312 -23.43 8.47 -2.12
C GLU A 312 -22.00 7.94 -2.07
N ILE A 313 -21.07 8.76 -1.58
CA ILE A 313 -19.67 8.34 -1.36
C ILE A 313 -19.60 7.24 -0.30
N GLU A 314 -20.34 7.36 0.79
CA GLU A 314 -20.40 6.33 1.84
C GLU A 314 -20.90 5.00 1.29
N GLU A 315 -21.97 5.01 0.48
CA GLU A 315 -22.49 3.81 -0.18
C GLU A 315 -21.45 3.16 -1.10
N ILE A 316 -20.70 3.94 -1.87
CA ILE A 316 -19.64 3.44 -2.75
C ILE A 316 -18.53 2.77 -1.93
N LEU A 317 -18.11 3.40 -0.83
CA LEU A 317 -17.07 2.85 0.05
C LEU A 317 -17.54 1.57 0.77
N ILE A 318 -18.81 1.51 1.19
CA ILE A 318 -19.42 0.31 1.77
C ILE A 318 -19.42 -0.83 0.75
N LYS A 319 -19.75 -0.55 -0.52
CA LYS A 319 -19.69 -1.54 -1.61
C LYS A 319 -18.26 -2.00 -1.88
N ALA A 320 -17.29 -1.09 -1.92
CA ALA A 320 -15.87 -1.42 -2.06
C ALA A 320 -15.39 -2.39 -0.96
N TYR A 321 -15.77 -2.13 0.30
CA TYR A 321 -15.51 -3.04 1.42
C TYR A 321 -16.21 -4.40 1.25
N LYS A 322 -17.46 -4.39 0.75
CA LYS A 322 -18.22 -5.63 0.49
C LYS A 322 -17.51 -6.53 -0.52
N TYR A 323 -16.90 -5.99 -1.57
CA TYR A 323 -16.17 -6.81 -2.55
C TYR A 323 -14.99 -7.57 -1.92
N ARG A 324 -14.22 -6.90 -1.06
CA ARG A 324 -13.18 -7.55 -0.25
C ARG A 324 -13.78 -8.70 0.56
N SER A 325 -14.89 -8.46 1.25
CA SER A 325 -15.57 -9.48 2.05
C SER A 325 -16.03 -10.68 1.21
N SER A 326 -16.67 -10.43 0.06
CA SER A 326 -17.11 -11.47 -0.86
C SER A 326 -15.95 -12.29 -1.42
N PHE A 327 -14.82 -11.66 -1.74
CA PHE A 327 -13.62 -12.39 -2.17
C PHE A 327 -13.13 -13.36 -1.10
N VAL A 328 -13.09 -12.95 0.18
CA VAL A 328 -12.67 -13.83 1.28
C VAL A 328 -13.62 -15.01 1.49
N HIS A 329 -14.93 -14.77 1.42
CA HIS A 329 -15.93 -15.78 1.79
C HIS A 329 -16.37 -16.69 0.63
N SER A 330 -16.30 -16.19 -0.61
CA SER A 330 -16.81 -16.92 -1.78
C SER A 330 -15.90 -16.85 -3.00
N ALA A 331 -14.66 -16.35 -2.87
CA ALA A 331 -13.72 -16.12 -3.99
C ALA A 331 -14.34 -15.29 -5.13
N ALA A 332 -15.34 -14.45 -4.82
CA ALA A 332 -16.01 -13.63 -5.81
C ALA A 332 -15.10 -12.46 -6.21
N GLN A 333 -14.87 -12.33 -7.51
CA GLN A 333 -14.08 -11.23 -8.08
C GLN A 333 -14.79 -9.89 -7.86
N PRO A 334 -14.05 -8.79 -7.66
CA PRO A 334 -14.64 -7.46 -7.65
C PRO A 334 -15.25 -7.16 -9.05
N PRO A 335 -16.25 -6.26 -9.13
CA PRO A 335 -17.04 -6.11 -10.35
C PRO A 335 -16.34 -5.29 -11.45
N HIS A 336 -15.09 -4.89 -11.24
CA HIS A 336 -14.28 -4.13 -12.20
C HIS A 336 -14.05 -4.93 -13.49
N GLN A 337 -14.31 -4.29 -14.63
CA GLN A 337 -14.07 -4.85 -15.97
C GLN A 337 -12.82 -4.24 -16.59
N HIS A 338 -12.60 -2.95 -16.35
CA HIS A 338 -11.44 -2.19 -16.79
C HIS A 338 -10.93 -1.39 -15.59
N PRO A 339 -10.16 -2.02 -14.69
CA PRO A 339 -9.73 -1.38 -13.45
C PRO A 339 -8.73 -0.24 -13.64
N GLU A 340 -8.34 0.04 -14.89
CA GLU A 340 -7.54 1.21 -15.24
C GLU A 340 -8.44 2.39 -15.59
N ALA A 341 -8.09 3.57 -15.06
CA ALA A 341 -8.72 4.85 -15.36
C ALA A 341 -8.59 5.23 -16.86
N SER A 342 -9.46 4.67 -17.71
CA SER A 342 -9.51 4.99 -19.14
C SER A 342 -10.42 6.18 -19.45
N MET A 343 -11.48 6.38 -18.65
CA MET A 343 -12.47 7.44 -18.87
C MET A 343 -12.71 8.33 -17.66
N ASN A 344 -12.85 7.75 -16.47
CA ASN A 344 -12.99 8.48 -15.21
C ASN A 344 -11.92 7.98 -14.24
N LYS A 345 -11.12 8.90 -13.69
CA LYS A 345 -10.00 8.56 -12.80
C LYS A 345 -10.44 8.12 -11.41
N PHE A 346 -11.65 8.46 -10.99
CA PHE A 346 -12.18 8.17 -9.66
C PHE A 346 -13.03 6.90 -9.63
N PHE A 347 -13.97 6.77 -10.55
CA PHE A 347 -14.96 5.70 -10.52
C PHE A 347 -15.07 4.96 -11.84
N GLU A 348 -15.34 3.67 -11.75
CA GLU A 348 -15.75 2.81 -12.85
C GLU A 348 -17.26 2.64 -12.80
N VAL A 349 -17.92 2.84 -13.95
CA VAL A 349 -19.35 2.59 -14.14
C VAL A 349 -19.52 1.22 -14.77
N ILE A 350 -20.10 0.30 -14.00
CA ILE A 350 -20.35 -1.06 -14.42
C ILE A 350 -21.83 -1.17 -14.75
N GLN A 351 -22.13 -1.51 -16.01
CA GLN A 351 -23.49 -1.73 -16.47
C GLN A 351 -23.71 -3.23 -16.63
N ASN A 352 -24.60 -3.79 -15.80
CA ASN A 352 -25.03 -5.17 -15.92
C ASN A 352 -26.38 -5.21 -16.61
N PHE A 353 -26.45 -5.90 -17.74
CA PHE A 353 -27.71 -6.18 -18.41
C PHE A 353 -28.23 -7.52 -17.89
N ASN A 354 -29.23 -7.47 -17.01
CA ASN A 354 -30.09 -8.63 -16.82
C ASN A 354 -31.22 -8.48 -17.83
N SER A 355 -31.70 -9.56 -18.45
CA SER A 355 -32.54 -9.59 -19.68
C SER A 355 -33.75 -8.63 -19.76
N GLU A 356 -34.11 -7.94 -18.67
CA GLU A 356 -35.22 -6.99 -18.55
C GLU A 356 -34.82 -5.60 -17.97
N THR A 357 -33.64 -5.44 -17.35
CA THR A 357 -33.22 -4.18 -16.70
C THR A 357 -31.71 -3.93 -16.78
N TYR A 358 -31.33 -2.66 -16.90
CA TYR A 358 -29.96 -2.21 -16.74
C TYR A 358 -29.71 -1.86 -15.26
N GLU A 359 -28.86 -2.63 -14.59
CA GLU A 359 -28.34 -2.26 -13.29
C GLU A 359 -27.01 -1.52 -13.49
N THR A 360 -26.96 -0.26 -13.02
CA THR A 360 -25.72 0.53 -13.03
C THR A 360 -25.11 0.51 -11.63
N GLN A 361 -23.84 0.12 -11.56
CA GLN A 361 -23.07 0.03 -10.33
C GLN A 361 -21.82 0.91 -10.46
N ILE A 362 -21.58 1.74 -9.44
CA ILE A 362 -20.39 2.61 -9.36
C ILE A 362 -19.41 1.98 -8.37
N SER A 363 -18.16 1.85 -8.78
CA SER A 363 -17.08 1.34 -7.93
C SER A 363 -15.84 2.24 -8.02
N PRO A 364 -15.08 2.45 -6.93
CA PRO A 364 -13.86 3.23 -7.00
C PRO A 364 -12.81 2.49 -7.83
N THR A 365 -12.07 3.21 -8.66
CA THR A 365 -10.94 2.67 -9.42
C THR A 365 -9.86 2.15 -8.48
N TYR A 366 -9.00 1.26 -8.98
CA TYR A 366 -7.88 0.77 -8.20
C TYR A 366 -6.89 1.90 -7.85
N GLU A 367 -6.64 2.80 -8.79
CA GLU A 367 -5.78 3.98 -8.61
C GLU A 367 -6.34 4.94 -7.54
N LEU A 368 -7.66 5.17 -7.50
CA LEU A 368 -8.27 5.95 -6.43
C LEU A 368 -8.07 5.27 -5.07
N MET A 369 -8.32 3.96 -4.98
CA MET A 369 -8.14 3.22 -3.72
C MET A 369 -6.68 3.21 -3.26
N LEU A 370 -5.70 3.17 -4.20
CA LEU A 370 -4.28 3.30 -3.89
C LEU A 370 -3.94 4.68 -3.31
N GLY A 371 -4.42 5.75 -3.95
CA GLY A 371 -4.23 7.12 -3.48
C GLY A 371 -4.85 7.33 -2.11
N ILE A 372 -6.06 6.79 -1.88
CA ILE A 372 -6.75 6.82 -0.59
C ILE A 372 -5.93 6.07 0.45
N ALA A 373 -5.43 4.87 0.14
CA ALA A 373 -4.60 4.09 1.05
C ALA A 373 -3.35 4.87 1.46
N LYS A 374 -2.54 5.35 0.50
CA LYS A 374 -1.34 6.16 0.79
C LYS A 374 -1.66 7.35 1.69
N THR A 375 -2.62 8.17 1.26
CA THR A 375 -2.95 9.44 1.92
C THR A 375 -3.50 9.23 3.32
N SER A 376 -4.47 8.31 3.48
CA SER A 376 -5.11 8.06 4.77
C SER A 376 -4.16 7.41 5.77
N ILE A 377 -3.33 6.46 5.33
CA ILE A 377 -2.34 5.78 6.17
C ILE A 377 -1.26 6.76 6.64
N ILE A 378 -0.69 7.58 5.74
CA ILE A 378 0.32 8.59 6.10
C ILE A 378 -0.26 9.59 7.09
N LYS A 379 -1.44 10.16 6.81
CA LYS A 379 -2.07 11.13 7.72
C LYS A 379 -2.39 10.52 9.07
N TRP A 380 -2.85 9.27 9.12
CA TRP A 380 -3.02 8.56 10.39
C TRP A 380 -1.70 8.37 11.12
N LEU A 381 -0.64 7.96 10.41
CA LEU A 381 0.67 7.73 11.00
C LEU A 381 1.29 9.01 11.59
N ARG A 382 1.09 10.16 10.93
CA ARG A 382 1.45 11.48 11.49
C ARG A 382 0.80 11.75 12.85
N THR A 383 -0.41 11.24 13.10
CA THR A 383 -1.04 11.37 14.44
C THR A 383 -0.41 10.49 15.53
N LYS A 384 0.46 9.55 15.14
CA LYS A 384 1.19 8.65 16.05
C LYS A 384 2.64 9.08 16.25
N ALA A 385 3.17 9.94 15.38
CA ALA A 385 4.50 10.50 15.54
C ALA A 385 4.58 11.27 16.86
N LYS A 386 5.68 11.10 17.60
CA LYS A 386 5.93 11.90 18.79
C LYS A 386 6.18 13.34 18.35
N LYS A 387 5.50 14.29 18.98
CA LYS A 387 5.82 15.72 18.83
C LYS A 387 7.18 16.03 19.42
#